data_AF-A0A433Q0D7-F1
#
_entry.id   AF-A0A433Q0D7-F1
#
_cell.length_a   1.000
_cell.length_b   1.000
_cell.length_c   1.000
_cell.angle_alpha   90.00
_cell.angle_beta   90.00
_cell.angle_gamma   90.00
#
_symmetry.space_group_name_H-M   'P 1'
#
loop_
_entity.id
_entity.type
_entity.pdbx_description
1 polymer ?
#
loop_
_entity_poly.entity_id
_entity_poly.type
_entity_poly.pdbx_seq_one_letter_code
_entity_poly.pdbx_strand_id
1 'polypeptide(L)'
;MSNSQTKLQTFGTTVRLLQDIKEFYMERPFLGLRLHFTCIIPPRYPTSPPQIMINTPIRHPNVFGSHICADILKSQTLDDKASGYVGGWTPAYTLPTVLLQLLSFFSTNKVEQEDGEFIEPSWDGQQLTFYHCKKCDYNTVDMRNEPVKVIANKRFESTDLSLQDVAPTYTLHASLPSLSPLTPTPTPTPTITTPITLLNDDCLLHLIDNFLNDQEIYIMAESYTPVRRLLKQYNTLLKRQLVCFYLRTSFRSAVLGFGIACDRKGRPLSSEFDLLSLEAFEKYKVRKSIYGQPFNQFLPLALSENHFRRALPNIKEAFNMLAGRRVHEPFDNREVLPTMCRLMNQVIVELMGKCSTRRSSRKSTSILQASEKALEGYCFFHHLLLSMTRDYPNIADQAQERLKDFLRSPERRLKKYTPDLGELLVCLTISNDNLQWEQISMPFLREMLTRNVVWLLDPGQQNKPHLAYLESSSVCEFRLRETFAGSQTSLRLLMFQTAFLRMVGRPANQSLTQVQAAYTARYGFPAAGVPAELVQTIKLINEVKQWPAFFTMIGVSVPKKESFTAFLRQMIKDSAEKKYHQCPYNQEELLRIRINAERGLPEIDAELMKAGRASTLQALPVLTKSFFVPKS
;
A
#
# COMPACT_ATOMS: atom_id res chain seq x y z
N MET A 1 18.87 -40.43 -18.53
CA MET A 1 19.33 -40.10 -19.90
C MET A 1 18.35 -39.11 -20.49
N SER A 2 18.78 -37.86 -20.72
CA SER A 2 17.94 -36.81 -21.30
C SER A 2 18.49 -36.39 -22.65
N ASN A 3 17.68 -36.42 -23.70
CA ASN A 3 18.01 -35.77 -24.96
C ASN A 3 16.76 -35.13 -25.56
N SER A 4 16.40 -33.97 -25.01
CA SER A 4 15.46 -33.02 -25.62
C SER A 4 16.07 -31.62 -25.48
N GLN A 5 16.93 -31.28 -26.43
CA GLN A 5 17.47 -29.93 -26.54
C GLN A 5 16.31 -28.93 -26.71
N THR A 6 16.11 -28.07 -25.71
CA THR A 6 15.19 -26.94 -25.81
C THR A 6 15.74 -26.00 -26.88
N LYS A 7 15.20 -26.05 -28.10
CA LYS A 7 15.55 -25.14 -29.19
C LYS A 7 15.45 -23.69 -28.68
N LEU A 8 16.51 -22.91 -28.83
CA LEU A 8 16.41 -21.45 -28.71
C LEU A 8 15.41 -20.97 -29.78
N GLN A 9 14.21 -20.60 -29.36
CA GLN A 9 13.30 -19.85 -30.21
C GLN A 9 13.74 -18.39 -30.20
N THR A 10 14.53 -18.00 -31.20
CA THR A 10 14.79 -16.60 -31.51
C THR A 10 13.53 -15.97 -32.08
N PHE A 11 12.73 -15.34 -31.23
CA PHE A 11 11.62 -14.49 -31.67
C PHE A 11 12.19 -13.16 -32.19
N GLY A 12 12.22 -13.02 -33.51
CA GLY A 12 12.48 -11.74 -34.18
C GLY A 12 11.27 -10.81 -34.09
N THR A 13 11.05 -10.20 -32.92
CA THR A 13 9.91 -9.31 -32.72
C THR A 13 10.18 -7.94 -33.35
N THR A 14 9.49 -7.64 -34.45
CA THR A 14 9.46 -6.29 -35.03
C THR A 14 8.69 -5.35 -34.11
N VAL A 15 9.41 -4.50 -33.38
CA VAL A 15 8.81 -3.40 -32.61
C VAL A 15 8.65 -2.21 -33.55
N ARG A 16 7.49 -2.09 -34.19
CA ARG A 16 7.12 -0.84 -34.86
C ARG A 16 6.96 0.22 -33.76
N LEU A 17 7.74 1.32 -33.81
CA LEU A 17 7.40 2.51 -33.01
C LEU A 17 6.03 3.00 -33.51
N LEU A 18 4.99 2.76 -32.72
CA LEU A 18 3.67 3.31 -33.01
C LEU A 18 3.70 4.79 -32.64
N GLN A 19 3.51 5.62 -33.68
CA GLN A 19 3.46 7.06 -33.57
C GLN A 19 2.14 7.49 -32.94
N ASP A 20 2.21 8.25 -31.86
CA ASP A 20 1.11 9.09 -31.40
C ASP A 20 1.57 10.56 -31.31
N ILE A 21 0.59 11.48 -31.34
CA ILE A 21 0.73 12.96 -31.33
C ILE A 21 1.27 13.56 -32.64
N LYS A 22 0.34 13.92 -33.54
CA LYS A 22 0.63 14.50 -34.87
C LYS A 22 0.81 16.03 -34.89
N GLU A 23 0.76 16.71 -33.73
CA GLU A 23 0.65 18.17 -33.62
C GLU A 23 1.75 18.83 -32.73
N PHE A 24 2.77 18.09 -32.26
CA PHE A 24 3.80 18.67 -31.34
C PHE A 24 5.27 18.29 -31.60
N TYR A 25 5.61 17.49 -32.62
CA TYR A 25 6.97 16.98 -32.80
C TYR A 25 7.45 16.99 -34.26
N MET A 26 8.09 18.10 -34.67
CA MET A 26 9.00 18.10 -35.84
C MET A 26 10.44 17.71 -35.47
N GLU A 27 10.77 17.54 -34.18
CA GLU A 27 12.16 17.44 -33.70
C GLU A 27 12.45 16.18 -32.86
N ARG A 28 11.82 15.01 -33.11
CA ARG A 28 12.26 13.76 -32.45
C ARG A 28 13.40 13.08 -33.22
N PRO A 29 14.50 12.67 -32.56
CA PRO A 29 15.73 12.27 -33.26
C PRO A 29 15.52 11.09 -34.21
N PHE A 30 14.68 10.11 -33.87
CA PHE A 30 14.43 8.91 -34.69
C PHE A 30 13.02 8.88 -35.32
N LEU A 31 12.44 10.04 -35.64
CA LEU A 31 11.10 10.11 -36.24
C LEU A 31 11.05 9.39 -37.60
N GLY A 32 10.03 8.53 -37.79
CA GLY A 32 9.87 7.71 -38.99
C GLY A 32 10.73 6.45 -39.05
N LEU A 33 11.60 6.23 -38.06
CA LEU A 33 12.57 5.15 -38.06
C LEU A 33 11.97 3.82 -37.57
N ARG A 34 12.26 2.73 -38.29
CA ARG A 34 11.97 1.36 -37.83
C ARG A 34 13.20 0.83 -37.09
N LEU A 35 13.08 0.65 -35.77
CA LEU A 35 14.12 0.03 -34.95
C LEU A 35 13.94 -1.49 -34.92
N HIS A 36 15.05 -2.23 -35.01
CA HIS A 36 15.10 -3.68 -34.92
C HIS A 36 15.87 -4.10 -33.66
N PHE A 37 15.33 -5.08 -32.93
CA PHE A 37 15.88 -5.58 -31.68
C PHE A 37 15.98 -7.09 -31.67
N THR A 38 17.02 -7.62 -31.05
CA THR A 38 17.13 -9.03 -30.67
C THR A 38 16.77 -9.12 -29.19
N CYS A 39 15.78 -9.95 -28.85
CA CYS A 39 15.40 -10.25 -27.47
C CYS A 39 15.72 -11.71 -27.15
N ILE A 40 16.51 -11.94 -26.09
CA ILE A 40 16.87 -13.27 -25.60
C ILE A 40 16.26 -13.46 -24.21
N ILE A 41 15.37 -14.44 -24.08
CA ILE A 41 14.75 -14.80 -22.81
C ILE A 41 15.68 -15.77 -22.06
N PRO A 42 16.22 -15.43 -20.87
CA PRO A 42 17.11 -16.32 -20.15
C PRO A 42 16.36 -17.53 -19.56
N PRO A 43 17.04 -18.66 -19.29
CA PRO A 43 16.42 -19.83 -18.66
C PRO A 43 15.81 -19.58 -17.26
N ARG A 44 16.18 -18.47 -16.61
CA ARG A 44 15.64 -18.03 -15.31
C ARG A 44 14.63 -16.88 -15.43
N TYR A 45 14.08 -16.59 -16.61
CA TYR A 45 13.00 -15.61 -16.75
C TYR A 45 11.74 -16.05 -15.97
N PRO A 46 10.99 -15.15 -15.30
CA PRO A 46 11.24 -13.72 -15.14
C PRO A 46 12.09 -13.33 -13.93
N THR A 47 12.73 -14.26 -13.20
CA THR A 47 13.71 -13.91 -12.13
C THR A 47 14.91 -13.12 -12.68
N SER A 48 15.31 -13.36 -13.93
CA SER A 48 16.35 -12.58 -14.63
C SER A 48 15.76 -11.81 -15.83
N PRO A 49 16.26 -10.58 -16.11
CA PRO A 49 15.79 -9.77 -17.22
C PRO A 49 16.03 -10.42 -18.58
N PRO A 50 15.20 -10.14 -19.59
CA PRO A 50 15.52 -10.44 -20.99
C PRO A 50 16.75 -9.62 -21.40
N GLN A 51 17.63 -10.23 -22.20
CA GLN A 51 18.71 -9.48 -22.84
C GLN A 51 18.15 -8.87 -24.12
N ILE A 52 18.08 -7.54 -24.18
CA ILE A 52 17.63 -6.81 -25.37
C ILE A 52 18.83 -6.07 -25.97
N MET A 53 19.08 -6.36 -27.24
CA MET A 53 20.13 -5.74 -28.03
C MET A 53 19.49 -4.98 -29.20
N ILE A 54 19.94 -3.76 -29.45
CA ILE A 54 19.58 -3.06 -30.68
C ILE A 54 20.40 -3.60 -31.85
N ASN A 55 19.75 -3.78 -33.00
CA ASN A 55 20.40 -4.25 -34.22
C ASN A 55 20.47 -3.17 -35.30
N THR A 56 19.55 -2.19 -35.28
CA THR A 56 19.62 -0.98 -36.11
C THR A 56 20.79 -0.10 -35.66
N PRO A 57 21.70 0.34 -36.54
CA PRO A 57 22.76 1.27 -36.18
C PRO A 57 22.18 2.66 -35.92
N ILE A 58 22.32 3.16 -34.69
CA ILE A 58 21.97 4.53 -34.29
C ILE A 58 23.07 5.09 -33.37
N ARG A 59 23.15 6.41 -33.21
CA ARG A 59 24.01 7.04 -32.20
C ARG A 59 23.12 7.53 -31.05
N HIS A 60 23.27 6.88 -29.90
CA HIS A 60 22.54 7.23 -28.68
C HIS A 60 23.52 7.13 -27.51
N PRO A 61 23.55 8.10 -26.58
CA PRO A 61 24.56 8.15 -25.51
C PRO A 61 24.62 6.87 -24.68
N ASN A 62 23.46 6.31 -24.34
CA ASN A 62 23.34 5.08 -23.56
C ASN A 62 23.26 3.79 -24.42
N VAL A 63 23.78 3.80 -25.66
CA VAL A 63 23.91 2.61 -26.52
C VAL A 63 25.38 2.37 -26.88
N PHE A 64 25.90 1.22 -26.46
CA PHE A 64 27.30 0.82 -26.63
C PHE A 64 27.40 -0.33 -27.64
N GLY A 65 27.62 0.01 -28.90
CA GLY A 65 27.59 -0.93 -30.02
C GLY A 65 26.18 -1.48 -30.27
N SER A 66 25.85 -2.62 -29.65
CA SER A 66 24.49 -3.21 -29.68
C SER A 66 23.86 -3.35 -28.28
N HIS A 67 24.61 -3.02 -27.22
CA HIS A 67 24.12 -3.04 -25.85
C HIS A 67 23.35 -1.76 -25.52
N ILE A 68 22.18 -1.90 -24.91
CA ILE A 68 21.37 -0.78 -24.41
C ILE A 68 21.60 -0.68 -22.90
N CYS A 69 22.21 0.42 -22.44
CA CYS A 69 22.35 0.71 -21.02
C CYS A 69 21.07 1.38 -20.51
N ALA A 70 20.11 0.56 -20.09
CA ALA A 70 18.86 1.00 -19.48
C ALA A 70 18.62 0.25 -18.17
N ASP A 71 18.22 0.95 -17.11
CA ASP A 71 18.08 0.36 -15.77
C ASP A 71 17.08 -0.79 -15.71
N ILE A 72 16.00 -0.72 -16.49
CA ILE A 72 15.02 -1.82 -16.60
C ILE A 72 15.65 -3.14 -17.09
N LEU A 73 16.80 -3.12 -17.75
CA LEU A 73 17.53 -4.30 -18.21
C LEU A 73 18.63 -4.77 -17.22
N LYS A 74 18.94 -3.99 -16.17
CA LYS A 74 19.94 -4.34 -15.16
C LYS A 74 19.37 -5.38 -14.19
N SER A 75 20.13 -6.44 -13.93
CA SER A 75 19.69 -7.59 -13.11
C SER A 75 19.62 -7.34 -11.60
N GLN A 76 20.13 -6.20 -11.14
CA GLN A 76 20.08 -5.77 -9.74
C GLN A 76 19.01 -4.69 -9.60
N THR A 77 18.11 -4.87 -8.62
CA THR A 77 17.27 -3.78 -8.13
C THR A 77 18.20 -2.79 -7.41
N LEU A 78 18.31 -1.58 -7.95
CA LEU A 78 19.06 -0.48 -7.36
C LEU A 78 18.16 0.22 -6.35
N ASP A 79 18.44 0.06 -5.06
CA ASP A 79 17.79 0.76 -3.94
C ASP A 79 18.77 1.83 -3.42
N ASP A 80 18.81 2.99 -4.09
CA ASP A 80 19.55 4.13 -3.56
C ASP A 80 18.67 4.91 -2.57
N LYS A 81 18.88 4.61 -1.30
CA LYS A 81 18.19 5.24 -0.17
C LYS A 81 18.49 6.73 0.01
N ALA A 82 19.52 7.28 -0.65
CA ALA A 82 19.85 8.70 -0.57
C ALA A 82 19.02 9.54 -1.57
N SER A 83 18.95 9.11 -2.83
CA SER A 83 18.05 9.72 -3.82
C SER A 83 16.57 9.34 -3.63
N GLY A 84 16.30 8.14 -3.09
CA GLY A 84 14.97 7.54 -3.10
C GLY A 84 14.63 6.87 -4.44
N TYR A 85 15.66 6.56 -5.24
CA TYR A 85 15.53 5.88 -6.51
C TYR A 85 15.43 4.36 -6.30
N VAL A 86 14.37 3.75 -6.85
CA VAL A 86 14.22 2.30 -6.96
C VAL A 86 14.21 1.95 -8.44
N GLY A 87 15.35 1.52 -8.95
CA GLY A 87 15.54 1.12 -10.36
C GLY A 87 15.88 -0.36 -10.50
N GLY A 88 16.11 -0.81 -11.74
CA GLY A 88 16.48 -2.20 -12.03
C GLY A 88 15.32 -3.08 -12.53
N TRP A 89 15.63 -4.30 -12.94
CA TRP A 89 14.64 -5.31 -13.32
C TRP A 89 13.81 -5.77 -12.11
N THR A 90 12.50 -5.90 -12.31
CA THR A 90 11.61 -6.69 -11.44
C THR A 90 10.90 -7.77 -12.27
N PRO A 91 10.67 -8.98 -11.73
CA PRO A 91 9.87 -10.01 -12.41
C PRO A 91 8.43 -9.59 -12.74
N ALA A 92 7.96 -8.48 -12.16
CA ALA A 92 6.69 -7.84 -12.48
C ALA A 92 6.71 -6.98 -13.76
N TYR A 93 7.81 -6.93 -14.52
CA TYR A 93 7.78 -6.42 -15.88
C TYR A 93 7.33 -7.49 -16.88
N THR A 94 6.63 -7.06 -17.92
CA THR A 94 6.29 -7.89 -19.09
C THR A 94 7.10 -7.41 -20.29
N LEU A 95 7.27 -8.24 -21.33
CA LEU A 95 7.92 -7.80 -22.56
C LEU A 95 7.25 -6.53 -23.15
N PRO A 96 5.90 -6.42 -23.26
CA PRO A 96 5.25 -5.16 -23.60
C PRO A 96 5.67 -3.96 -22.72
N THR A 97 5.74 -4.13 -21.39
CA THR A 97 6.19 -3.07 -20.47
C THR A 97 7.62 -2.62 -20.76
N VAL A 98 8.55 -3.57 -21.00
CA VAL A 98 9.94 -3.26 -21.35
C VAL A 98 10.03 -2.55 -22.69
N LEU A 99 9.25 -2.99 -23.68
CA LEU A 99 9.22 -2.38 -25.02
C LEU A 99 8.63 -0.97 -25.01
N LEU A 100 7.62 -0.69 -24.18
CA LEU A 100 7.11 0.66 -23.95
C LEU A 100 8.12 1.57 -23.25
N GLN A 101 8.90 1.03 -22.30
CA GLN A 101 9.98 1.79 -21.66
C GLN A 101 11.14 2.07 -22.64
N LEU A 102 11.49 1.12 -23.52
CA LEU A 102 12.44 1.35 -24.61
C LEU A 102 11.90 2.33 -25.66
N LEU A 103 10.59 2.31 -25.95
CA LEU A 103 9.95 3.30 -26.83
C LEU A 103 10.07 4.71 -26.26
N SER A 104 9.89 4.88 -24.95
CA SER A 104 10.11 6.16 -24.24
C SER A 104 11.58 6.57 -24.30
N PHE A 105 12.50 5.67 -23.95
CA PHE A 105 13.95 5.88 -24.00
C PHE A 105 14.44 6.38 -25.38
N PHE A 106 13.99 5.77 -26.48
CA PHE A 106 14.34 6.21 -27.84
C PHE A 106 13.49 7.39 -28.36
N SER A 107 12.52 7.89 -27.59
CA SER A 107 11.70 9.04 -27.98
C SER A 107 12.23 10.39 -27.50
N THR A 108 13.22 10.39 -26.61
CA THR A 108 13.69 11.59 -25.91
C THR A 108 14.77 12.34 -26.70
N ASN A 109 14.61 13.67 -26.81
CA ASN A 109 15.53 14.53 -27.57
C ASN A 109 16.81 14.88 -26.80
N LYS A 110 16.76 14.87 -25.47
CA LYS A 110 17.83 15.27 -24.57
C LYS A 110 17.96 14.23 -23.47
N VAL A 111 19.06 13.50 -23.45
CA VAL A 111 19.28 12.41 -22.49
C VAL A 111 20.27 12.87 -21.44
N GLU A 112 19.78 13.04 -20.21
CA GLU A 112 20.58 13.35 -19.02
C GLU A 112 21.60 12.24 -18.76
N GLN A 113 22.86 12.62 -18.50
CA GLN A 113 23.96 11.72 -18.15
C GLN A 113 24.29 11.80 -16.65
N GLU A 114 25.17 10.91 -16.16
CA GLU A 114 25.50 10.81 -14.71
C GLU A 114 26.20 12.06 -14.14
N ASP A 115 26.76 12.91 -14.99
CA ASP A 115 27.36 14.22 -14.67
C ASP A 115 26.37 15.40 -14.74
N GLY A 116 25.13 15.15 -15.17
CA GLY A 116 24.09 16.16 -15.37
C GLY A 116 24.14 16.87 -16.74
N GLU A 117 25.03 16.46 -17.65
CA GLU A 117 24.99 16.95 -19.04
C GLU A 117 23.85 16.31 -19.83
N PHE A 118 23.36 17.01 -20.85
CA PHE A 118 22.31 16.52 -21.75
C PHE A 118 22.88 16.29 -23.15
N ILE A 119 22.84 15.05 -23.62
CA ILE A 119 23.29 14.68 -24.96
C ILE A 119 22.08 14.46 -25.87
N GLU A 120 22.12 15.04 -27.07
CA GLU A 120 21.07 14.85 -28.09
C GLU A 120 21.37 13.60 -28.96
N PRO A 121 20.45 12.62 -29.03
CA PRO A 121 20.63 11.44 -29.89
C PRO A 121 20.60 11.81 -31.38
N SER A 122 21.29 11.03 -32.22
CA SER A 122 21.34 11.28 -33.68
C SER A 122 21.44 9.99 -34.49
N TRP A 123 21.12 10.07 -35.78
CA TRP A 123 21.32 8.98 -36.74
C TRP A 123 21.82 9.53 -38.06
N ASP A 124 22.51 8.68 -38.82
CA ASP A 124 22.95 9.00 -40.16
C ASP A 124 21.80 8.74 -41.15
N GLY A 125 21.27 9.83 -41.72
CA GLY A 125 20.18 9.84 -42.69
C GLY A 125 20.33 8.84 -43.84
N GLN A 126 21.57 8.50 -44.22
CA GLN A 126 21.86 7.64 -45.36
C GLN A 126 21.83 6.13 -45.04
N GLN A 127 21.93 5.70 -43.78
CA GLN A 127 22.08 4.27 -43.45
C GLN A 127 20.76 3.48 -43.41
N LEU A 128 19.62 4.16 -43.26
CA LEU A 128 18.36 3.52 -42.84
C LEU A 128 17.33 3.31 -43.94
N THR A 129 17.60 3.82 -45.14
CA THR A 129 17.07 3.26 -46.39
C THR A 129 17.62 1.86 -46.71
N PHE A 130 18.72 1.43 -46.05
CA PHE A 130 19.45 0.20 -46.37
C PHE A 130 19.61 -0.80 -45.21
N TYR A 131 19.14 -0.50 -43.99
CA TYR A 131 19.28 -1.45 -42.89
C TYR A 131 18.41 -2.71 -43.12
N HIS A 132 19.05 -3.79 -43.55
CA HIS A 132 18.47 -5.13 -43.70
C HIS A 132 19.10 -6.07 -42.66
N CYS A 133 18.27 -6.75 -41.87
CA CYS A 133 18.80 -7.68 -40.87
C CYS A 133 19.38 -8.92 -41.55
N LYS A 134 20.66 -9.25 -41.31
CA LYS A 134 21.29 -10.47 -41.88
C LYS A 134 20.82 -11.78 -41.22
N LYS A 135 19.87 -11.73 -40.27
CA LYS A 135 19.41 -12.87 -39.46
C LYS A 135 17.91 -13.16 -39.56
N CYS A 136 17.13 -12.27 -40.17
CA CYS A 136 15.68 -12.40 -40.37
C CYS A 136 15.23 -11.44 -41.48
N ASP A 137 14.03 -11.63 -42.02
CA ASP A 137 13.52 -10.90 -43.20
C ASP A 137 13.13 -9.43 -42.94
N TYR A 138 13.66 -8.82 -41.88
CA TYR A 138 13.40 -7.44 -41.51
C TYR A 138 13.94 -6.46 -42.56
N ASN A 139 13.03 -5.63 -43.08
CA ASN A 139 13.30 -4.61 -44.11
C ASN A 139 13.74 -5.18 -45.49
N THR A 140 13.32 -6.42 -45.76
CA THR A 140 13.27 -6.99 -47.12
C THR A 140 12.37 -6.16 -48.05
N VAL A 141 12.49 -6.38 -49.36
CA VAL A 141 12.02 -5.46 -50.41
C VAL A 141 10.51 -5.16 -50.31
N ASP A 142 9.67 -6.14 -49.98
CA ASP A 142 8.22 -5.96 -49.90
C ASP A 142 7.77 -5.03 -48.77
N MET A 143 8.50 -4.99 -47.64
CA MET A 143 8.17 -4.08 -46.52
C MET A 143 8.51 -2.61 -46.80
N ARG A 144 9.20 -2.30 -47.89
CA ARG A 144 9.62 -0.93 -48.27
C ARG A 144 8.46 -0.12 -48.84
N ASN A 145 7.48 -0.80 -49.45
CA ASN A 145 6.35 -0.17 -50.14
C ASN A 145 5.09 -0.05 -49.27
N GLU A 146 5.06 -0.63 -48.06
CA GLU A 146 4.04 -0.28 -47.06
C GLU A 146 4.35 1.11 -46.45
N PRO A 147 3.56 2.17 -46.74
CA PRO A 147 3.64 3.39 -45.96
C PRO A 147 3.32 3.06 -44.50
N VAL A 148 4.05 3.68 -43.56
CA VAL A 148 3.73 3.55 -42.14
C VAL A 148 2.36 4.17 -41.91
N LYS A 149 1.31 3.35 -41.83
CA LYS A 149 -0.05 3.78 -41.49
C LYS A 149 -0.06 4.28 -40.05
N VAL A 150 0.07 5.60 -39.91
CA VAL A 150 -0.07 6.33 -38.65
C VAL A 150 -1.52 6.19 -38.17
N ILE A 151 -1.78 5.31 -37.21
CA ILE A 151 -3.07 5.27 -36.51
C ILE A 151 -3.02 6.38 -35.47
N ALA A 152 -3.59 7.54 -35.78
CA ALA A 152 -3.49 8.72 -34.92
C ALA A 152 -4.49 8.64 -33.75
N ASN A 153 -4.08 8.13 -32.59
CA ASN A 153 -4.86 8.29 -31.37
C ASN A 153 -4.61 9.69 -30.79
N LYS A 154 -5.58 10.60 -30.92
CA LYS A 154 -5.55 11.90 -30.23
C LYS A 154 -5.85 11.74 -28.72
N ARG A 155 -4.95 11.11 -27.96
CA ARG A 155 -4.74 11.32 -26.51
C ARG A 155 -3.61 10.44 -25.95
N PHE A 156 -2.41 11.00 -25.95
CA PHE A 156 -1.38 10.68 -24.98
C PHE A 156 -0.77 12.02 -24.56
N GLU A 157 -1.38 12.66 -23.56
CA GLU A 157 -0.74 13.82 -22.93
C GLU A 157 0.48 13.32 -22.15
N SER A 158 1.60 14.03 -22.27
CA SER A 158 2.84 13.69 -21.59
C SER A 158 2.73 13.97 -20.09
N THR A 159 2.22 13.00 -19.32
CA THR A 159 2.68 12.83 -17.96
C THR A 159 4.08 12.23 -18.00
N ASP A 160 5.04 12.86 -17.31
CA ASP A 160 6.35 12.26 -17.06
C ASP A 160 6.15 10.92 -16.36
N LEU A 161 6.31 9.82 -17.11
CA LEU A 161 6.21 8.46 -16.60
C LEU A 161 7.41 8.20 -15.69
N SER A 162 7.25 8.56 -14.42
CA SER A 162 8.25 8.30 -13.41
C SER A 162 8.33 6.79 -13.16
N LEU A 163 9.52 6.31 -12.81
CA LEU A 163 9.76 4.88 -12.53
C LEU A 163 8.97 4.33 -11.31
N GLN A 164 8.16 5.18 -10.67
CA GLN A 164 7.30 4.85 -9.53
C GLN A 164 5.86 4.47 -9.97
N ASP A 165 5.49 4.66 -11.23
CA ASP A 165 4.11 4.50 -11.74
C ASP A 165 3.81 3.09 -12.31
N VAL A 166 4.47 2.04 -11.77
CA VAL A 166 4.36 0.64 -12.23
C VAL A 166 3.15 -0.11 -11.62
N ALA A 167 2.39 0.52 -10.73
CA ALA A 167 1.09 0.01 -10.30
C ALA A 167 0.04 0.18 -11.42
N PRO A 168 -0.84 -0.81 -11.69
CA PRO A 168 -1.79 -0.76 -12.81
C PRO A 168 -3.05 0.07 -12.49
N THR A 169 -2.89 1.30 -12.00
CA THR A 169 -3.98 2.27 -11.76
C THR A 169 -4.23 3.15 -12.99
N TYR A 170 -4.62 2.53 -14.10
CA TYR A 170 -5.08 3.25 -15.30
C TYR A 170 -6.44 3.92 -15.05
N THR A 171 -6.41 5.23 -14.78
CA THR A 171 -7.60 6.09 -14.77
C THR A 171 -7.46 7.10 -15.91
N LEU A 172 -8.31 7.02 -16.94
CA LEU A 172 -8.22 7.88 -18.12
C LEU A 172 -9.57 8.52 -18.50
N HIS A 173 -9.63 9.84 -18.37
CA HIS A 173 -10.51 10.72 -19.15
C HIS A 173 -9.78 11.03 -20.50
N ALA A 174 -10.39 11.16 -21.69
CA ALA A 174 -11.79 11.00 -22.09
C ALA A 174 -12.00 10.67 -23.60
N SER A 175 -11.74 11.61 -24.53
CA SER A 175 -12.51 11.73 -25.81
C SER A 175 -11.77 11.42 -27.14
N LEU A 176 -12.56 11.16 -28.20
CA LEU A 176 -12.23 10.63 -29.55
C LEU A 176 -11.82 11.64 -30.65
N PRO A 177 -11.25 11.10 -31.75
CA PRO A 177 -11.73 11.38 -33.11
C PRO A 177 -12.18 10.11 -33.88
N SER A 178 -12.97 10.32 -34.93
CA SER A 178 -13.56 9.28 -35.81
C SER A 178 -12.55 8.67 -36.80
N LEU A 179 -12.78 7.43 -37.25
CA LEU A 179 -12.03 6.75 -38.31
C LEU A 179 -12.95 6.23 -39.43
N SER A 180 -12.47 6.35 -40.67
CA SER A 180 -13.16 6.01 -41.92
C SER A 180 -13.06 4.51 -42.29
N PRO A 181 -13.97 3.96 -43.12
CA PRO A 181 -14.09 2.52 -43.34
C PRO A 181 -13.00 1.95 -44.27
N LEU A 182 -12.62 0.68 -44.03
CA LEU A 182 -11.71 -0.11 -44.86
C LEU A 182 -12.49 -0.95 -45.89
N THR A 183 -11.95 -1.06 -47.11
CA THR A 183 -12.50 -1.86 -48.22
C THR A 183 -12.21 -3.36 -48.07
N PRO A 184 -13.12 -4.26 -48.48
CA PRO A 184 -12.97 -5.72 -48.27
C PRO A 184 -12.56 -6.49 -49.54
N THR A 185 -11.82 -7.60 -49.37
CA THR A 185 -11.89 -8.89 -50.14
C THR A 185 -10.76 -9.84 -49.69
N PRO A 186 -10.83 -11.18 -49.94
CA PRO A 186 -11.95 -11.97 -50.47
C PRO A 186 -12.42 -13.15 -49.57
N THR A 187 -13.69 -13.55 -49.78
CA THR A 187 -14.41 -14.80 -49.41
C THR A 187 -13.88 -15.69 -48.26
N PRO A 188 -14.57 -15.71 -47.10
CA PRO A 188 -14.41 -16.76 -46.09
C PRO A 188 -15.34 -17.97 -46.33
N THR A 189 -15.06 -19.08 -45.63
CA THR A 189 -16.04 -20.14 -45.32
C THR A 189 -17.35 -19.55 -44.78
N PRO A 190 -18.51 -20.26 -44.87
CA PRO A 190 -19.81 -19.73 -44.48
C PRO A 190 -19.82 -19.36 -42.99
N THR A 191 -19.49 -18.10 -42.73
CA THR A 191 -19.33 -17.55 -41.40
C THR A 191 -20.72 -17.11 -40.99
N ILE A 192 -21.31 -17.78 -40.02
CA ILE A 192 -22.62 -17.40 -39.49
C ILE A 192 -22.44 -16.06 -38.76
N THR A 193 -22.76 -14.97 -39.46
CA THR A 193 -22.65 -13.60 -38.94
C THR A 193 -23.87 -13.28 -38.09
N THR A 194 -23.75 -13.49 -36.78
CA THR A 194 -24.78 -13.09 -35.81
C THR A 194 -24.57 -11.62 -35.39
N PRO A 195 -25.60 -10.75 -35.47
CA PRO A 195 -25.51 -9.41 -34.90
C PRO A 195 -25.17 -9.45 -33.40
N ILE A 196 -24.24 -8.59 -32.96
CA ILE A 196 -23.78 -8.55 -31.56
C ILE A 196 -24.89 -8.22 -30.55
N THR A 197 -25.98 -7.62 -31.04
CA THR A 197 -27.22 -7.31 -30.31
C THR A 197 -28.07 -8.54 -29.98
N LEU A 198 -27.81 -9.69 -30.62
CA LEU A 198 -28.48 -10.96 -30.31
C LEU A 198 -27.67 -11.83 -29.34
N LEU A 199 -26.46 -11.43 -28.97
CA LEU A 199 -25.67 -12.12 -27.95
C LEU A 199 -26.22 -11.79 -26.56
N ASN A 200 -26.45 -12.82 -25.75
CA ASN A 200 -26.83 -12.65 -24.35
C ASN A 200 -25.62 -12.21 -23.50
N ASP A 201 -25.91 -11.86 -22.23
CA ASP A 201 -24.90 -11.39 -21.27
C ASP A 201 -23.75 -12.38 -21.08
N ASP A 202 -24.02 -13.69 -21.08
CA ASP A 202 -22.99 -14.74 -20.92
C ASP A 202 -22.06 -14.84 -22.14
N CYS A 203 -22.60 -14.77 -23.36
CA CYS A 203 -21.81 -14.73 -24.59
C CYS A 203 -20.94 -13.47 -24.66
N LEU A 204 -21.48 -12.31 -24.28
CA LEU A 204 -20.73 -11.06 -24.21
C LEU A 204 -19.61 -11.13 -23.16
N LEU A 205 -19.90 -11.64 -21.96
CA LEU A 205 -18.88 -11.87 -20.93
C LEU A 205 -17.80 -12.86 -21.38
N HIS A 206 -18.17 -13.93 -22.10
CA HIS A 206 -17.20 -14.89 -22.63
C HIS A 206 -16.27 -14.27 -23.68
N LEU A 207 -16.79 -13.39 -24.55
CA LEU A 207 -15.98 -12.60 -25.49
C LEU A 207 -15.01 -11.68 -24.75
N ILE A 208 -15.52 -10.88 -23.80
CA ILE A 208 -14.73 -9.95 -22.98
C ILE A 208 -13.63 -10.67 -22.18
N ASP A 209 -13.95 -11.79 -21.51
CA ASP A 209 -13.03 -12.49 -20.62
C ASP A 209 -11.89 -13.18 -21.38
N ASN A 210 -12.15 -13.72 -22.59
CA ASN A 210 -11.23 -14.66 -23.26
C ASN A 210 -10.62 -14.14 -24.58
N PHE A 211 -11.24 -13.17 -25.26
CA PHE A 211 -10.82 -12.76 -26.61
C PHE A 211 -10.39 -11.29 -26.70
N LEU A 212 -10.77 -10.44 -25.73
CA LEU A 212 -10.47 -9.02 -25.77
C LEU A 212 -9.33 -8.63 -24.80
N ASN A 213 -8.46 -7.74 -25.27
CA ASN A 213 -7.50 -7.02 -24.45
C ASN A 213 -8.13 -5.78 -23.79
N ASP A 214 -7.45 -5.16 -22.82
CA ASP A 214 -8.04 -4.09 -22.00
C ASP A 214 -8.42 -2.84 -22.82
N GLN A 215 -7.69 -2.55 -23.90
CA GLN A 215 -7.98 -1.44 -24.82
C GLN A 215 -9.21 -1.74 -25.68
N GLU A 216 -9.34 -2.97 -26.20
CA GLU A 216 -10.52 -3.41 -26.96
C GLU A 216 -11.77 -3.42 -26.08
N ILE A 217 -11.64 -3.90 -24.83
CA ILE A 217 -12.71 -3.86 -23.83
C ILE A 217 -13.17 -2.42 -23.59
N TYR A 218 -12.24 -1.46 -23.46
CA TYR A 218 -12.55 -0.04 -23.29
C TYR A 218 -13.28 0.54 -24.51
N ILE A 219 -12.76 0.34 -25.72
CA ILE A 219 -13.39 0.81 -26.98
C ILE A 219 -14.80 0.23 -27.14
N MET A 220 -14.96 -1.05 -26.83
CA MET A 220 -16.25 -1.75 -26.87
C MET A 220 -17.22 -1.25 -25.80
N ALA A 221 -16.75 -0.94 -24.59
CA ALA A 221 -17.56 -0.35 -23.53
C ALA A 221 -18.01 1.08 -23.87
N GLU A 222 -17.15 1.87 -24.51
CA GLU A 222 -17.51 3.21 -24.94
C GLU A 222 -18.55 3.21 -26.05
N SER A 223 -18.41 2.31 -27.03
CA SER A 223 -19.30 2.17 -28.19
C SER A 223 -20.58 1.35 -27.95
N TYR A 224 -20.61 0.43 -26.96
CA TYR A 224 -21.73 -0.48 -26.74
C TYR A 224 -22.15 -0.58 -25.27
N THR A 225 -23.25 0.10 -24.92
CA THR A 225 -23.77 0.24 -23.54
C THR A 225 -23.99 -1.08 -22.79
N PRO A 226 -24.48 -2.19 -23.39
CA PRO A 226 -24.60 -3.48 -22.69
C PRO A 226 -23.25 -3.98 -22.16
N VAL A 227 -22.16 -3.85 -22.93
CA VAL A 227 -20.80 -4.18 -22.46
C VAL A 227 -20.39 -3.26 -21.32
N ARG A 228 -20.65 -1.94 -21.42
CA ARG A 228 -20.39 -1.00 -20.31
C ARG A 228 -21.12 -1.37 -19.01
N ARG A 229 -22.37 -1.84 -19.10
CA ARG A 229 -23.14 -2.38 -17.96
C ARG A 229 -22.45 -3.62 -17.39
N LEU A 230 -22.14 -4.60 -18.23
CA LEU A 230 -21.53 -5.87 -17.82
C LEU A 230 -20.19 -5.68 -17.11
N LEU A 231 -19.31 -4.83 -17.64
CA LEU A 231 -18.00 -4.55 -17.02
C LEU A 231 -18.15 -3.97 -15.60
N LYS A 232 -19.12 -3.08 -15.39
CA LYS A 232 -19.44 -2.51 -14.06
C LYS A 232 -20.10 -3.53 -13.13
N GLN A 233 -21.05 -4.32 -13.66
CA GLN A 233 -21.82 -5.30 -12.89
C GLN A 233 -20.94 -6.48 -12.40
N TYR A 234 -20.00 -6.95 -13.22
CA TYR A 234 -19.15 -8.11 -12.92
C TYR A 234 -17.72 -7.74 -12.50
N ASN A 235 -17.42 -6.44 -12.38
CA ASN A 235 -16.11 -5.88 -12.02
C ASN A 235 -14.95 -6.47 -12.85
N THR A 236 -15.16 -6.62 -14.16
CA THR A 236 -14.28 -7.42 -15.03
C THR A 236 -12.86 -6.88 -15.11
N LEU A 237 -12.65 -5.57 -15.02
CA LEU A 237 -11.29 -4.99 -15.00
C LEU A 237 -10.53 -5.35 -13.71
N LEU A 238 -11.16 -5.20 -12.53
CA LEU A 238 -10.58 -5.66 -11.25
C LEU A 238 -10.28 -7.17 -11.29
N LYS A 239 -11.21 -7.96 -11.85
CA LYS A 239 -11.07 -9.41 -12.02
C LYS A 239 -9.85 -9.81 -12.87
N ARG A 240 -9.41 -8.96 -13.81
CA ARG A 240 -8.22 -9.17 -14.66
C ARG A 240 -6.92 -8.76 -13.97
N GLN A 241 -6.97 -7.82 -13.02
CA GLN A 241 -5.81 -7.44 -12.18
C GLN A 241 -5.41 -8.53 -11.18
N LEU A 242 -6.31 -9.48 -10.85
CA LEU A 242 -6.07 -10.60 -9.93
C LEU A 242 -5.20 -11.71 -10.55
N VAL A 243 -3.93 -11.38 -10.77
CA VAL A 243 -2.89 -12.27 -11.31
C VAL A 243 -1.66 -12.30 -10.41
N CYS A 244 -0.95 -13.43 -10.41
CA CYS A 244 0.39 -13.50 -9.80
C CYS A 244 1.36 -12.55 -10.53
N PHE A 245 2.03 -11.63 -9.83
CA PHE A 245 2.97 -10.70 -10.47
C PHE A 245 4.13 -11.41 -11.20
N TYR A 246 4.53 -12.59 -10.71
CA TYR A 246 5.64 -13.40 -11.24
C TYR A 246 5.20 -14.34 -12.38
N LEU A 247 4.20 -15.21 -12.17
CA LEU A 247 3.77 -16.19 -13.18
C LEU A 247 2.66 -15.69 -14.12
N ARG A 248 2.00 -14.56 -13.83
CA ARG A 248 0.78 -14.05 -14.48
C ARG A 248 -0.42 -15.00 -14.47
N THR A 249 -0.34 -16.10 -13.71
CA THR A 249 -1.47 -17.01 -13.47
C THR A 249 -2.59 -16.29 -12.74
N SER A 250 -3.80 -16.37 -13.30
CA SER A 250 -5.01 -15.77 -12.74
C SER A 250 -5.48 -16.48 -11.47
N PHE A 251 -6.12 -15.73 -10.57
CA PHE A 251 -6.86 -16.28 -9.42
C PHE A 251 -7.96 -17.29 -9.80
N ARG A 252 -8.37 -17.39 -11.07
CA ARG A 252 -9.31 -18.44 -11.50
C ARG A 252 -8.72 -19.84 -11.36
N SER A 253 -7.45 -20.02 -11.73
CA SER A 253 -6.74 -21.31 -11.72
C SER A 253 -5.75 -21.46 -10.57
N ALA A 254 -5.12 -20.37 -10.11
CA ALA A 254 -4.12 -20.40 -9.04
C ALA A 254 -4.70 -20.08 -7.65
N VAL A 255 -4.08 -20.61 -6.59
CA VAL A 255 -4.19 -20.03 -5.25
C VAL A 255 -3.27 -18.81 -5.21
N LEU A 256 -3.84 -17.65 -4.84
CA LEU A 256 -3.14 -16.37 -4.76
C LEU A 256 -3.16 -15.83 -3.33
N GLY A 257 -2.13 -15.09 -2.97
CA GLY A 257 -1.92 -14.56 -1.64
C GLY A 257 -0.85 -13.47 -1.60
N PHE A 258 -0.51 -13.03 -0.39
CA PHE A 258 0.58 -12.09 -0.15
C PHE A 258 1.79 -12.78 0.47
N GLY A 259 2.98 -12.30 0.09
CA GLY A 259 4.22 -12.61 0.81
C GLY A 259 4.28 -11.80 2.11
N ILE A 260 4.35 -12.49 3.25
CA ILE A 260 4.43 -11.87 4.58
C ILE A 260 5.86 -11.99 5.08
N ALA A 261 6.46 -10.86 5.49
CA ALA A 261 7.74 -10.85 6.17
C ALA A 261 7.51 -11.04 7.67
N CYS A 262 8.06 -12.11 8.24
CA CYS A 262 8.01 -12.41 9.67
C CYS A 262 9.38 -12.38 10.33
N ASP A 263 9.43 -11.99 11.60
CA ASP A 263 10.63 -12.06 12.43
C ASP A 263 11.03 -13.51 12.77
N ARG A 264 12.15 -13.69 13.46
CA ARG A 264 12.64 -15.02 13.91
C ARG A 264 11.67 -15.77 14.85
N LYS A 265 10.63 -15.11 15.37
CA LYS A 265 9.58 -15.68 16.22
C LYS A 265 8.26 -15.86 15.45
N GLY A 266 8.28 -15.75 14.12
CA GLY A 266 7.10 -15.88 13.26
C GLY A 266 6.15 -14.68 13.30
N ARG A 267 6.48 -13.60 14.03
CA ARG A 267 5.60 -12.44 14.15
C ARG A 267 5.64 -11.62 12.86
N PRO A 268 4.48 -11.28 12.26
CA PRO A 268 4.45 -10.40 11.09
C PRO A 268 5.16 -9.07 11.37
N LEU A 269 6.02 -8.69 10.43
CA LEU A 269 6.74 -7.41 10.41
C LEU A 269 6.17 -6.50 9.33
N SER A 270 6.03 -6.99 8.11
CA SER A 270 5.57 -6.21 6.96
C SER A 270 4.95 -7.08 5.87
N SER A 271 4.24 -6.43 4.94
CA SER A 271 3.79 -7.02 3.68
C SER A 271 3.82 -5.93 2.61
N GLU A 272 4.27 -6.28 1.41
CA GLU A 272 4.18 -5.40 0.25
C GLU A 272 2.90 -5.64 -0.56
N PHE A 273 1.95 -6.47 -0.11
CA PHE A 273 0.61 -6.64 -0.74
C PHE A 273 0.62 -6.95 -2.25
N ASP A 274 1.74 -7.41 -2.80
CA ASP A 274 1.84 -7.81 -4.20
C ASP A 274 1.28 -9.24 -4.35
N LEU A 275 0.29 -9.43 -5.23
CA LEU A 275 -0.34 -10.74 -5.44
C LEU A 275 0.66 -11.76 -6.01
N LEU A 276 0.91 -12.82 -5.25
CA LEU A 276 1.79 -13.94 -5.61
C LEU A 276 0.96 -15.23 -5.65
N SER A 277 1.30 -16.17 -6.54
CA SER A 277 0.72 -17.52 -6.53
C SER A 277 1.48 -18.45 -5.59
N LEU A 278 0.76 -19.42 -5.01
CA LEU A 278 1.38 -20.48 -4.20
C LEU A 278 2.48 -21.21 -4.97
N GLU A 279 2.28 -21.49 -6.27
CA GLU A 279 3.32 -22.09 -7.12
C GLU A 279 4.58 -21.23 -7.22
N ALA A 280 4.45 -19.91 -7.40
CA ALA A 280 5.60 -19.01 -7.42
C ALA A 280 6.36 -19.02 -6.08
N PHE A 281 5.64 -19.09 -4.95
CA PHE A 281 6.22 -19.20 -3.63
C PHE A 281 6.91 -20.55 -3.38
N GLU A 282 6.27 -21.67 -3.73
CA GLU A 282 6.73 -23.01 -3.35
C GLU A 282 7.71 -23.63 -4.34
N LYS A 283 7.40 -23.56 -5.64
CA LYS A 283 8.16 -24.21 -6.71
C LYS A 283 9.29 -23.33 -7.21
N TYR A 284 9.00 -22.06 -7.48
CA TYR A 284 9.99 -21.07 -7.97
C TYR A 284 10.74 -20.34 -6.85
N LYS A 285 10.41 -20.60 -5.58
CA LYS A 285 11.06 -20.03 -4.39
C LYS A 285 11.12 -18.50 -4.39
N VAL A 286 10.12 -17.82 -4.93
CA VAL A 286 10.03 -16.35 -4.90
C VAL A 286 9.91 -15.88 -3.44
N ARG A 287 10.86 -15.05 -3.00
CA ARG A 287 10.98 -14.54 -1.61
C ARG A 287 11.20 -13.01 -1.54
N LYS A 288 10.94 -12.31 -2.64
CA LYS A 288 11.05 -10.85 -2.74
C LYS A 288 9.81 -10.28 -3.43
N SER A 289 9.38 -9.11 -2.98
CA SER A 289 8.27 -8.33 -3.55
C SER A 289 8.65 -7.72 -4.90
N ILE A 290 7.71 -7.03 -5.54
CA ILE A 290 7.95 -6.29 -6.79
C ILE A 290 9.10 -5.28 -6.60
N TYR A 291 9.15 -4.63 -5.44
CA TYR A 291 10.16 -3.67 -5.02
C TYR A 291 11.32 -4.30 -4.21
N GLY A 292 11.54 -5.60 -4.36
CA GLY A 292 12.70 -6.31 -3.79
C GLY A 292 12.64 -6.60 -2.28
N GLN A 293 11.58 -6.20 -1.57
CA GLN A 293 11.45 -6.42 -0.12
C GLN A 293 11.34 -7.90 0.21
N PRO A 294 12.15 -8.44 1.14
CA PRO A 294 12.18 -9.86 1.44
C PRO A 294 10.97 -10.29 2.28
N PHE A 295 10.40 -11.45 1.95
CA PHE A 295 9.38 -12.12 2.76
C PHE A 295 9.67 -13.62 2.89
N ASN A 296 9.19 -14.24 3.95
CA ASN A 296 9.49 -15.64 4.29
C ASN A 296 8.25 -16.53 4.48
N GLN A 297 7.05 -15.93 4.63
CA GLN A 297 5.77 -16.64 4.71
C GLN A 297 4.86 -16.26 3.52
N PHE A 298 3.83 -17.05 3.29
CA PHE A 298 2.79 -16.80 2.28
C PHE A 298 1.41 -16.97 2.92
N LEU A 299 0.55 -15.96 2.77
CA LEU A 299 -0.82 -15.99 3.26
C LEU A 299 -1.78 -15.91 2.06
N PRO A 300 -2.46 -17.01 1.69
CA PRO A 300 -3.52 -16.96 0.68
C PRO A 300 -4.69 -16.07 1.12
N LEU A 301 -5.37 -15.48 0.15
CA LEU A 301 -6.48 -14.53 0.38
C LEU A 301 -7.83 -15.15 0.04
N ALA A 302 -8.91 -14.47 0.42
CA ALA A 302 -10.29 -14.84 0.11
C ALA A 302 -10.83 -14.07 -1.12
N LEU A 303 -10.16 -14.14 -2.27
CA LEU A 303 -10.47 -13.25 -3.42
C LEU A 303 -11.86 -13.44 -4.02
N SER A 304 -12.40 -14.66 -3.97
CA SER A 304 -13.78 -14.97 -4.35
C SER A 304 -14.20 -16.24 -3.64
N GLU A 305 -15.49 -16.56 -3.59
CA GLU A 305 -15.94 -17.77 -2.92
C GLU A 305 -15.30 -19.06 -3.49
N ASN A 306 -15.17 -19.17 -4.82
CA ASN A 306 -14.51 -20.32 -5.46
C ASN A 306 -12.99 -20.34 -5.20
N HIS A 307 -12.34 -19.17 -5.11
CA HIS A 307 -10.91 -19.07 -4.80
C HIS A 307 -10.65 -19.39 -3.32
N PHE A 308 -11.45 -18.85 -2.40
CA PHE A 308 -11.39 -19.09 -0.97
C PHE A 308 -11.55 -20.58 -0.64
N ARG A 309 -12.58 -21.26 -1.18
CA ARG A 309 -12.75 -22.71 -1.00
C ARG A 309 -11.53 -23.53 -1.44
N ARG A 310 -10.89 -23.14 -2.56
CA ARG A 310 -9.66 -23.80 -3.04
C ARG A 310 -8.42 -23.45 -2.20
N ALA A 311 -8.35 -22.22 -1.69
CA ALA A 311 -7.24 -21.74 -0.89
C ALA A 311 -7.31 -22.18 0.59
N LEU A 312 -8.50 -22.55 1.09
CA LEU A 312 -8.77 -22.84 2.50
C LEU A 312 -7.78 -23.82 3.16
N PRO A 313 -7.34 -24.92 2.53
CA PRO A 313 -6.30 -25.78 3.11
C PRO A 313 -4.98 -25.04 3.38
N ASN A 314 -4.50 -24.24 2.42
CA ASN A 314 -3.28 -23.45 2.55
C ASN A 314 -3.46 -22.24 3.49
N ILE A 315 -4.67 -21.68 3.60
CA ILE A 315 -4.99 -20.62 4.56
C ILE A 315 -4.82 -21.15 6.00
N LYS A 316 -5.33 -22.36 6.26
CA LYS A 316 -5.21 -23.02 7.57
C LYS A 316 -3.75 -23.31 7.94
N GLU A 317 -2.97 -23.81 7.00
CA GLU A 317 -1.52 -24.03 7.16
C GLU A 317 -0.78 -22.72 7.42
N ALA A 318 -1.08 -21.67 6.64
CA ALA A 318 -0.49 -20.35 6.82
C ALA A 318 -0.78 -19.75 8.21
N PHE A 319 -2.01 -19.91 8.73
CA PHE A 319 -2.33 -19.47 10.10
C PHE A 319 -1.55 -20.22 11.18
N ASN A 320 -1.39 -21.54 11.05
CA ASN A 320 -0.54 -22.31 11.98
C ASN A 320 0.91 -21.79 11.94
N MET A 321 1.48 -21.56 10.75
CA MET A 321 2.84 -21.03 10.59
C MET A 321 3.01 -19.60 11.15
N LEU A 322 2.04 -18.71 10.94
CA LEU A 322 2.04 -17.33 11.46
C LEU A 322 1.73 -17.22 12.97
N ALA A 323 1.20 -18.29 13.56
CA ALA A 323 1.11 -18.49 15.00
C ALA A 323 2.38 -19.11 15.61
N GLY A 324 3.37 -19.48 14.79
CA GLY A 324 4.61 -20.13 15.24
C GLY A 324 4.44 -21.61 15.60
N ARG A 325 3.35 -22.25 15.15
CA ARG A 325 3.03 -23.66 15.37
C ARG A 325 3.76 -24.54 14.34
N ARG A 326 3.89 -25.83 14.63
CA ARG A 326 4.59 -26.77 13.75
C ARG A 326 3.71 -27.15 12.55
N VAL A 327 4.32 -27.39 11.39
CA VAL A 327 3.65 -27.74 10.11
C VAL A 327 2.63 -28.89 10.25
N HIS A 328 2.92 -29.88 11.12
CA HIS A 328 2.07 -31.06 11.30
C HIS A 328 1.01 -30.92 12.41
N GLU A 329 0.92 -29.77 13.08
CA GLU A 329 -0.17 -29.54 14.04
C GLU A 329 -1.50 -29.34 13.30
N PRO A 330 -2.63 -29.83 13.87
CA PRO A 330 -3.95 -29.55 13.30
C PRO A 330 -4.24 -28.05 13.30
N PHE A 331 -5.07 -27.60 12.36
CA PHE A 331 -5.51 -26.22 12.30
C PHE A 331 -6.29 -25.82 13.55
N ASP A 332 -5.89 -24.73 14.19
CA ASP A 332 -6.56 -24.17 15.34
C ASP A 332 -7.15 -22.79 15.00
N ASN A 333 -8.48 -22.73 14.89
CA ASN A 333 -9.18 -21.51 14.51
C ASN A 333 -9.07 -20.37 15.55
N ARG A 334 -8.60 -20.67 16.78
CA ARG A 334 -8.29 -19.67 17.80
C ARG A 334 -7.10 -18.79 17.43
N GLU A 335 -6.19 -19.27 16.57
CA GLU A 335 -5.02 -18.52 16.12
C GLU A 335 -5.32 -17.49 15.03
N VAL A 336 -6.50 -17.59 14.38
CA VAL A 336 -6.89 -16.68 13.29
C VAL A 336 -7.03 -15.25 13.81
N LEU A 337 -7.77 -15.04 14.90
CA LEU A 337 -8.00 -13.70 15.44
C LEU A 337 -6.70 -13.01 15.90
N PRO A 338 -5.84 -13.60 16.76
CA PRO A 338 -4.58 -12.98 17.16
C PRO A 338 -3.64 -12.73 15.99
N THR A 339 -3.67 -13.55 14.93
CA THR A 339 -2.84 -13.35 13.75
C THR A 339 -3.35 -12.21 12.88
N MET A 340 -4.65 -12.15 12.61
CA MET A 340 -5.25 -11.09 11.81
C MET A 340 -5.26 -9.74 12.54
N CYS A 341 -5.49 -9.72 13.86
CA CYS A 341 -5.31 -8.54 14.70
C CYS A 341 -3.90 -7.94 14.55
N ARG A 342 -2.84 -8.77 14.66
CA ARG A 342 -1.45 -8.34 14.47
C ARG A 342 -1.21 -7.82 13.05
N LEU A 343 -1.61 -8.57 12.02
CA LEU A 343 -1.42 -8.20 10.61
C LEU A 343 -2.10 -6.86 10.28
N MET A 344 -3.41 -6.74 10.56
CA MET A 344 -4.22 -5.57 10.22
C MET A 344 -3.79 -4.33 11.01
N ASN A 345 -3.39 -4.47 12.27
CA ASN A 345 -2.82 -3.36 13.04
C ASN A 345 -1.47 -2.91 12.47
N GLN A 346 -0.60 -3.86 12.07
CA GLN A 346 0.71 -3.56 11.49
C GLN A 346 0.59 -2.77 10.18
N VAL A 347 -0.39 -3.06 9.31
CA VAL A 347 -0.65 -2.25 8.09
C VAL A 347 -0.84 -0.76 8.43
N ILE A 348 -1.60 -0.46 9.49
CA ILE A 348 -1.87 0.92 9.91
C ILE A 348 -0.63 1.58 10.54
N VAL A 349 0.13 0.82 11.34
CA VAL A 349 1.39 1.30 11.94
C VAL A 349 2.42 1.66 10.85
N GLU A 350 2.56 0.83 9.82
CA GLU A 350 3.46 1.09 8.69
C GLU A 350 3.03 2.30 7.86
N LEU A 351 1.73 2.42 7.56
CA LEU A 351 1.18 3.58 6.86
C LEU A 351 1.46 4.87 7.63
N MET A 352 1.16 4.90 8.94
CA MET A 352 1.45 6.05 9.79
C MET A 352 2.96 6.37 9.80
N GLY A 353 3.82 5.35 9.85
CA GLY A 353 5.27 5.50 9.77
C GLY A 353 5.72 6.18 8.47
N LYS A 354 5.26 5.67 7.31
CA LYS A 354 5.52 6.24 5.98
C LYS A 354 5.04 7.71 5.93
N CYS A 355 3.82 8.00 6.38
CA CYS A 355 3.25 9.35 6.39
C CYS A 355 3.88 10.35 7.37
N SER A 356 4.53 9.89 8.45
CA SER A 356 5.03 10.79 9.52
C SER A 356 6.43 11.35 9.26
N THR A 357 7.15 10.86 8.24
CA THR A 357 8.53 11.29 7.96
C THR A 357 8.58 12.67 7.31
N ARG A 358 8.85 13.71 8.12
CA ARG A 358 8.98 15.14 7.74
C ARG A 358 10.02 15.47 6.64
N ARG A 359 10.66 14.48 6.02
CA ARG A 359 11.61 14.64 4.90
C ARG A 359 10.97 14.52 3.52
N SER A 360 9.68 14.20 3.40
CA SER A 360 8.96 14.19 2.13
C SER A 360 8.57 15.60 1.64
N SER A 361 9.58 16.43 1.34
CA SER A 361 9.46 17.50 0.33
C SER A 361 9.37 16.95 -1.10
N ARG A 362 9.24 15.61 -1.26
CA ARG A 362 9.21 14.89 -2.54
C ARG A 362 7.82 14.28 -2.78
N LYS A 363 7.13 14.84 -3.78
CA LYS A 363 5.96 14.34 -4.54
C LYS A 363 4.81 13.68 -3.73
N SER A 364 3.65 14.34 -3.73
CA SER A 364 2.36 13.85 -3.21
C SER A 364 1.95 12.46 -3.72
N THR A 365 2.36 12.10 -4.95
CA THR A 365 2.13 10.80 -5.59
C THR A 365 2.63 9.62 -4.75
N SER A 366 3.79 9.77 -4.08
CA SER A 366 4.38 8.69 -3.28
C SER A 366 3.53 8.33 -2.04
N ILE A 367 2.96 9.36 -1.40
CA ILE A 367 2.05 9.19 -0.25
C ILE A 367 0.71 8.61 -0.71
N LEU A 368 0.19 9.03 -1.87
CA LEU A 368 -1.00 8.47 -2.49
C LEU A 368 -0.82 6.96 -2.71
N GLN A 369 0.17 6.55 -3.50
CA GLN A 369 0.46 5.13 -3.80
C GLN A 369 0.64 4.29 -2.54
N ALA A 370 1.39 4.79 -1.54
CA ALA A 370 1.58 4.08 -0.27
C ALA A 370 0.28 3.93 0.54
N SER A 371 -0.63 4.91 0.44
CA SER A 371 -1.94 4.90 1.12
C SER A 371 -2.92 3.96 0.43
N GLU A 372 -2.97 3.97 -0.90
CA GLU A 372 -3.77 3.05 -1.71
C GLU A 372 -3.36 1.60 -1.46
N LYS A 373 -2.05 1.31 -1.53
CA LYS A 373 -1.52 -0.05 -1.32
C LYS A 373 -1.78 -0.57 0.10
N ALA A 374 -1.67 0.29 1.12
CA ALA A 374 -2.00 -0.07 2.50
C ALA A 374 -3.52 -0.27 2.70
N LEU A 375 -4.36 0.54 2.05
CA LEU A 375 -5.81 0.38 2.06
C LEU A 375 -6.24 -0.95 1.43
N GLU A 376 -5.72 -1.28 0.25
CA GLU A 376 -5.97 -2.56 -0.40
C GLU A 376 -5.53 -3.72 0.49
N GLY A 377 -4.30 -3.68 1.01
CA GLY A 377 -3.78 -4.68 1.94
C GLY A 377 -4.68 -4.92 3.16
N TYR A 378 -5.17 -3.83 3.76
CA TYR A 378 -6.14 -3.90 4.87
C TYR A 378 -7.48 -4.49 4.44
N CYS A 379 -8.03 -4.08 3.28
CA CYS A 379 -9.28 -4.61 2.75
C CYS A 379 -9.19 -6.12 2.45
N PHE A 380 -8.13 -6.59 1.81
CA PHE A 380 -7.90 -8.02 1.54
C PHE A 380 -7.78 -8.84 2.83
N PHE A 381 -7.06 -8.33 3.84
CA PHE A 381 -6.98 -8.99 5.15
C PHE A 381 -8.33 -8.97 5.89
N HIS A 382 -9.08 -7.86 5.84
CA HIS A 382 -10.39 -7.79 6.47
C HIS A 382 -11.40 -8.75 5.82
N HIS A 383 -11.40 -8.84 4.48
CA HIS A 383 -12.23 -9.79 3.74
C HIS A 383 -11.86 -11.25 4.03
N LEU A 384 -10.56 -11.56 4.18
CA LEU A 384 -10.11 -12.87 4.65
C LEU A 384 -10.60 -13.15 6.08
N LEU A 385 -10.49 -12.20 7.01
CA LEU A 385 -10.94 -12.36 8.39
C LEU A 385 -12.47 -12.57 8.47
N LEU A 386 -13.26 -11.81 7.71
CA LEU A 386 -14.72 -12.01 7.60
C LEU A 386 -15.07 -13.38 6.99
N SER A 387 -14.33 -13.82 5.97
CA SER A 387 -14.55 -15.14 5.34
C SER A 387 -14.20 -16.30 6.28
N MET A 388 -13.12 -16.17 7.04
CA MET A 388 -12.80 -17.13 8.11
C MET A 388 -13.83 -17.09 9.24
N THR A 389 -14.33 -15.91 9.61
CA THR A 389 -15.34 -15.75 10.69
C THR A 389 -16.70 -16.35 10.31
N ARG A 390 -17.09 -16.25 9.04
CA ARG A 390 -18.29 -16.90 8.49
C ARG A 390 -18.23 -18.42 8.64
N ASP A 391 -17.10 -19.02 8.30
CA ASP A 391 -16.90 -20.48 8.36
C ASP A 391 -16.56 -20.96 9.80
N TYR A 392 -16.07 -20.06 10.66
CA TYR A 392 -15.70 -20.31 12.06
C TYR A 392 -16.23 -19.21 13.00
N PRO A 393 -17.53 -19.24 13.38
CA PRO A 393 -18.16 -18.17 14.16
C PRO A 393 -17.50 -17.87 15.51
N ASN A 394 -16.80 -18.84 16.11
CA ASN A 394 -16.06 -18.66 17.36
C ASN A 394 -14.93 -17.61 17.26
N ILE A 395 -14.54 -17.19 16.05
CA ILE A 395 -13.62 -16.06 15.83
C ILE A 395 -14.28 -14.74 16.25
N ALA A 396 -15.56 -14.53 15.91
CA ALA A 396 -16.34 -13.37 16.37
C ALA A 396 -16.60 -13.42 17.88
N ASP A 397 -16.87 -14.61 18.44
CA ASP A 397 -17.06 -14.77 19.89
C ASP A 397 -15.81 -14.39 20.68
N GLN A 398 -14.62 -14.81 20.22
CA GLN A 398 -13.34 -14.40 20.81
C GLN A 398 -13.11 -12.88 20.74
N ALA A 399 -13.46 -12.26 19.61
CA ALA A 399 -13.37 -10.81 19.46
C ALA A 399 -14.33 -10.09 20.42
N GLN A 400 -15.57 -10.54 20.49
CA GLN A 400 -16.61 -9.99 21.35
C GLN A 400 -16.27 -10.14 22.84
N GLU A 401 -15.71 -11.28 23.28
CA GLU A 401 -15.33 -11.46 24.68
C GLU A 401 -14.08 -10.65 25.05
N ARG A 402 -13.08 -10.51 24.16
CA ARG A 402 -11.94 -9.60 24.37
C ARG A 402 -12.40 -8.14 24.57
N LEU A 403 -13.40 -7.70 23.81
CA LEU A 403 -13.97 -6.36 23.94
C LEU A 403 -14.80 -6.19 25.23
N LYS A 404 -15.63 -7.18 25.58
CA LYS A 404 -16.39 -7.19 26.85
C LYS A 404 -15.47 -7.19 28.06
N ASP A 405 -14.41 -7.99 28.06
CA ASP A 405 -13.40 -8.03 29.13
C ASP A 405 -12.76 -6.66 29.34
N PHE A 406 -12.32 -6.03 28.25
CA PHE A 406 -11.73 -4.70 28.26
C PHE A 406 -12.70 -3.66 28.83
N LEU A 407 -14.00 -3.77 28.54
CA LEU A 407 -15.02 -2.88 29.10
C LEU A 407 -15.28 -3.16 30.59
N ARG A 408 -15.56 -4.42 30.95
CA ARG A 408 -16.03 -4.83 32.29
C ARG A 408 -14.97 -4.67 33.38
N SER A 409 -13.70 -4.98 33.10
CA SER A 409 -12.65 -5.05 34.12
C SER A 409 -11.48 -4.09 33.83
N PRO A 410 -11.18 -3.14 34.72
CA PRO A 410 -9.96 -2.34 34.64
C PRO A 410 -8.68 -3.18 34.63
N GLU A 411 -8.68 -4.37 35.24
CA GLU A 411 -7.52 -5.27 35.25
C GLU A 411 -7.26 -5.85 33.84
N ARG A 412 -8.31 -6.25 33.11
CA ARG A 412 -8.18 -6.80 31.74
C ARG A 412 -7.65 -5.76 30.73
N ARG A 413 -7.70 -4.47 31.07
CA ARG A 413 -7.09 -3.38 30.29
C ARG A 413 -5.57 -3.32 30.43
N LEU A 414 -4.98 -3.94 31.46
CA LEU A 414 -3.54 -3.87 31.71
C LEU A 414 -2.72 -4.51 30.57
N LYS A 415 -1.49 -4.02 30.36
CA LYS A 415 -0.56 -4.51 29.32
C LYS A 415 -0.29 -6.02 29.38
N LYS A 416 -0.50 -6.66 30.54
CA LYS A 416 -0.43 -8.12 30.73
C LYS A 416 -1.51 -8.88 29.93
N TYR A 417 -2.73 -8.35 29.86
CA TYR A 417 -3.88 -9.02 29.23
C TYR A 417 -4.27 -8.41 27.89
N THR A 418 -4.04 -7.11 27.70
CA THR A 418 -4.20 -6.40 26.42
C THR A 418 -2.87 -5.75 26.04
N PRO A 419 -1.89 -6.49 25.49
CA PRO A 419 -0.55 -5.94 25.22
C PRO A 419 -0.56 -4.81 24.21
N ASP A 420 -1.30 -5.00 23.11
CA ASP A 420 -1.57 -4.02 22.07
C ASP A 420 -3.05 -3.60 22.12
N LEU A 421 -3.29 -2.30 22.12
CA LEU A 421 -4.64 -1.72 22.10
C LEU A 421 -5.20 -1.65 20.67
N GLY A 422 -4.36 -1.47 19.64
CA GLY A 422 -4.77 -1.37 18.24
C GLY A 422 -5.49 -2.63 17.74
N GLU A 423 -5.09 -3.79 18.25
CA GLU A 423 -5.76 -5.06 17.99
C GLU A 423 -7.24 -5.08 18.41
N LEU A 424 -7.66 -4.30 19.42
CA LEU A 424 -9.08 -4.18 19.81
C LEU A 424 -9.92 -3.52 18.73
N LEU A 425 -9.35 -2.56 17.98
CA LEU A 425 -10.03 -1.91 16.87
C LEU A 425 -10.22 -2.87 15.69
N VAL A 426 -9.36 -3.90 15.56
CA VAL A 426 -9.59 -5.03 14.64
C VAL A 426 -10.66 -5.98 15.18
N CYS A 427 -10.68 -6.28 16.48
CA CYS A 427 -11.77 -7.06 17.07
C CYS A 427 -13.14 -6.39 16.86
N LEU A 428 -13.21 -5.05 16.87
CA LEU A 428 -14.43 -4.32 16.53
C LEU A 428 -14.91 -4.57 15.10
N THR A 429 -14.05 -4.81 14.11
CA THR A 429 -14.51 -4.98 12.72
C THR A 429 -15.30 -6.28 12.49
N ILE A 430 -15.25 -7.24 13.42
CA ILE A 430 -15.94 -8.53 13.32
C ILE A 430 -16.82 -8.90 14.53
N SER A 431 -16.90 -8.06 15.56
CA SER A 431 -17.79 -8.34 16.69
C SER A 431 -19.25 -8.12 16.31
N ASN A 432 -20.19 -8.66 17.09
CA ASN A 432 -21.62 -8.51 16.76
C ASN A 432 -22.10 -7.05 16.92
N ASP A 433 -23.15 -6.68 16.18
CA ASP A 433 -23.56 -5.29 15.91
C ASP A 433 -23.93 -4.41 17.15
N ASN A 434 -24.01 -5.01 18.34
CA ASN A 434 -24.39 -4.33 19.58
C ASN A 434 -23.30 -3.48 20.24
N LEU A 435 -22.03 -3.60 19.82
CA LEU A 435 -20.91 -2.94 20.49
C LEU A 435 -20.15 -1.99 19.55
N GLN A 436 -20.29 -0.69 19.77
CA GLN A 436 -19.78 0.38 18.90
C GLN A 436 -18.55 1.08 19.48
N TRP A 437 -17.82 1.82 18.64
CA TRP A 437 -16.57 2.48 19.01
C TRP A 437 -16.76 3.45 20.18
N GLU A 438 -17.86 4.19 20.19
CA GLU A 438 -18.19 5.22 21.17
C GLU A 438 -18.18 4.64 22.61
N GLN A 439 -18.68 3.42 22.78
CA GLN A 439 -18.72 2.71 24.08
C GLN A 439 -17.33 2.30 24.58
N ILE A 440 -16.37 2.08 23.67
CA ILE A 440 -15.00 1.63 23.98
C ILE A 440 -14.02 2.80 24.06
N SER A 441 -14.32 3.89 23.35
CA SER A 441 -13.44 5.04 23.13
C SER A 441 -12.83 5.62 24.40
N MET A 442 -13.62 5.85 25.46
CA MET A 442 -13.14 6.44 26.70
C MET A 442 -12.33 5.46 27.59
N PRO A 443 -12.76 4.20 27.81
CA PRO A 443 -11.91 3.16 28.39
C PRO A 443 -10.58 2.96 27.64
N PHE A 444 -10.61 3.02 26.30
CA PHE A 444 -9.43 2.91 25.44
C PHE A 444 -8.50 4.11 25.64
N LEU A 445 -9.03 5.33 25.50
CA LEU A 445 -8.26 6.57 25.64
C LEU A 445 -7.63 6.70 27.03
N ARG A 446 -8.35 6.27 28.07
CA ARG A 446 -7.82 6.17 29.44
C ARG A 446 -6.59 5.27 29.48
N GLU A 447 -6.71 4.02 29.05
CA GLU A 447 -5.59 3.07 29.12
C GLU A 447 -4.41 3.49 28.23
N MET A 448 -4.68 4.00 27.02
CA MET A 448 -3.67 4.54 26.11
C MET A 448 -2.88 5.69 26.75
N LEU A 449 -3.57 6.72 27.26
CA LEU A 449 -2.90 7.87 27.88
C LEU A 449 -2.21 7.50 29.20
N THR A 450 -2.74 6.53 29.96
CA THR A 450 -2.06 5.98 31.15
C THR A 450 -0.73 5.30 30.80
N ARG A 451 -0.68 4.54 29.69
CA ARG A 451 0.56 3.91 29.17
C ARG A 451 1.54 4.92 28.60
N ASN A 452 1.05 6.01 28.01
CA ASN A 452 1.89 7.06 27.45
C ASN A 452 2.70 7.83 28.51
N VAL A 453 2.26 7.88 29.77
CA VAL A 453 2.88 8.69 30.83
C VAL A 453 4.39 8.44 30.96
N VAL A 454 4.87 7.19 30.91
CA VAL A 454 6.31 6.92 31.00
C VAL A 454 7.10 7.55 29.84
N TRP A 455 6.57 7.43 28.61
CA TRP A 455 7.17 8.02 27.41
C TRP A 455 7.06 9.55 27.38
N LEU A 456 6.04 10.10 28.04
CA LEU A 456 5.80 11.53 28.17
C LEU A 456 6.78 12.18 29.16
N LEU A 457 7.00 11.55 30.32
CA LEU A 457 7.81 12.11 31.42
C LEU A 457 9.31 11.83 31.27
N ASP A 458 9.70 10.68 30.73
CA ASP A 458 11.10 10.23 30.78
C ASP A 458 12.06 11.12 29.95
N PRO A 459 13.24 11.50 30.51
CA PRO A 459 14.22 12.32 29.81
C PRO A 459 14.75 11.73 28.50
N GLY A 460 14.80 10.40 28.37
CA GLY A 460 15.22 9.71 27.15
C GLY A 460 14.14 9.63 26.07
N GLN A 461 12.97 10.24 26.28
CA GLN A 461 11.79 10.14 25.42
C GLN A 461 11.24 11.53 25.06
N GLN A 462 10.04 11.90 25.49
CA GLN A 462 9.46 13.23 25.21
C GLN A 462 9.94 14.31 26.19
N ASN A 463 10.59 13.93 27.30
CA ASN A 463 11.17 14.83 28.28
C ASN A 463 10.21 15.95 28.74
N LYS A 464 9.02 15.59 29.21
CA LYS A 464 8.04 16.50 29.84
C LYS A 464 7.78 16.18 31.33
N PRO A 465 8.82 16.01 32.18
CA PRO A 465 8.68 15.63 33.59
C PRO A 465 7.86 16.64 34.42
N HIS A 466 7.79 17.91 33.98
CA HIS A 466 6.91 18.95 34.51
C HIS A 466 5.40 18.63 34.49
N LEU A 467 4.98 17.54 33.82
CA LEU A 467 3.61 17.03 33.85
C LEU A 467 3.33 16.05 35.00
N ALA A 468 4.36 15.60 35.73
CA ALA A 468 4.20 14.78 36.94
C ALA A 468 3.88 15.62 38.19
N TYR A 469 4.16 16.93 38.18
CA TYR A 469 3.56 17.86 39.13
C TYR A 469 2.03 17.81 38.97
N LEU A 470 1.27 17.77 40.05
CA LEU A 470 -0.19 17.71 40.02
C LEU A 470 -0.78 19.05 40.48
N GLU A 471 -0.94 20.00 39.56
CA GLU A 471 -1.46 21.34 39.86
C GLU A 471 -2.83 21.31 40.56
N SER A 472 -3.10 22.32 41.39
CA SER A 472 -4.38 22.43 42.11
C SER A 472 -5.54 22.86 41.21
N SER A 473 -5.26 23.74 40.24
CA SER A 473 -6.26 24.41 39.38
C SER A 473 -7.23 23.45 38.67
N SER A 474 -8.46 23.92 38.46
CA SER A 474 -9.50 23.16 37.76
C SER A 474 -9.19 22.95 36.27
N VAL A 475 -8.65 23.98 35.61
CA VAL A 475 -8.17 23.97 34.22
C VAL A 475 -6.67 24.26 34.19
N CYS A 476 -5.93 23.54 33.35
CA CYS A 476 -4.51 23.74 33.14
C CYS A 476 -4.16 23.69 31.64
N GLU A 477 -4.20 24.85 30.97
CA GLU A 477 -3.94 24.97 29.53
C GLU A 477 -2.56 24.43 29.15
N PHE A 478 -1.56 24.63 30.01
CA PHE A 478 -0.23 24.09 29.82
C PHE A 478 -0.23 22.55 29.85
N ARG A 479 -0.90 21.89 30.82
CA ARG A 479 -1.05 20.42 30.83
C ARG A 479 -1.73 19.94 29.57
N LEU A 480 -2.81 20.60 29.15
CA LEU A 480 -3.55 20.26 27.94
C LEU A 480 -2.61 20.31 26.72
N ARG A 481 -1.94 21.44 26.48
CA ARG A 481 -1.01 21.65 25.36
C ARG A 481 0.16 20.65 25.38
N GLU A 482 0.81 20.50 26.53
CA GLU A 482 2.04 19.71 26.65
C GLU A 482 1.80 18.20 26.59
N THR A 483 0.70 17.72 27.18
CA THR A 483 0.28 16.31 27.05
C THR A 483 -0.07 15.98 25.61
N PHE A 484 -0.75 16.89 24.89
CA PHE A 484 -1.03 16.71 23.47
C PHE A 484 0.27 16.61 22.66
N ALA A 485 1.19 17.58 22.86
CA ALA A 485 2.46 17.65 22.15
C ALA A 485 3.30 16.38 22.33
N GLY A 486 3.39 15.84 23.55
CA GLY A 486 4.13 14.60 23.82
C GLY A 486 3.39 13.30 23.44
N SER A 487 2.09 13.36 23.09
CA SER A 487 1.31 12.16 22.76
C SER A 487 1.05 11.97 21.25
N GLN A 488 1.53 12.88 20.40
CA GLN A 488 1.16 12.96 18.96
C GLN A 488 1.22 11.64 18.21
N THR A 489 2.25 10.81 18.41
CA THR A 489 2.39 9.50 17.73
C THR A 489 1.20 8.57 18.03
N SER A 490 0.85 8.41 19.31
CA SER A 490 -0.29 7.58 19.73
C SER A 490 -1.64 8.16 19.30
N LEU A 491 -1.79 9.49 19.35
CA LEU A 491 -3.02 10.17 18.96
C LEU A 491 -3.26 10.04 17.44
N ARG A 492 -2.20 10.15 16.63
CA ARG A 492 -2.24 9.89 15.19
C ARG A 492 -2.58 8.43 14.90
N LEU A 493 -1.89 7.48 15.53
CA LEU A 493 -2.18 6.06 15.34
C LEU A 493 -3.66 5.74 15.61
N LEU A 494 -4.21 6.26 16.70
CA LEU A 494 -5.63 6.09 17.01
C LEU A 494 -6.54 6.75 15.99
N MET A 495 -6.26 7.99 15.55
CA MET A 495 -7.05 8.64 14.48
C MET A 495 -7.07 7.80 13.19
N PHE A 496 -5.90 7.29 12.76
CA PHE A 496 -5.79 6.38 11.62
C PHE A 496 -6.63 5.10 11.83
N GLN A 497 -6.51 4.43 12.99
CA GLN A 497 -7.28 3.21 13.28
C GLN A 497 -8.79 3.47 13.30
N THR A 498 -9.25 4.59 13.88
CA THR A 498 -10.67 4.95 13.88
C THR A 498 -11.19 5.32 12.49
N ALA A 499 -10.36 5.90 11.62
CA ALA A 499 -10.72 6.15 10.23
C ALA A 499 -10.90 4.84 9.45
N PHE A 500 -9.93 3.93 9.52
CA PHE A 500 -10.04 2.60 8.90
C PHE A 500 -11.24 1.81 9.45
N LEU A 501 -11.49 1.85 10.76
CA LEU A 501 -12.68 1.25 11.35
C LEU A 501 -13.97 1.83 10.74
N ARG A 502 -14.11 3.16 10.64
CA ARG A 502 -15.35 3.80 10.18
C ARG A 502 -15.54 3.78 8.66
N MET A 503 -14.47 3.79 7.87
CA MET A 503 -14.54 3.80 6.41
C MET A 503 -14.63 2.39 5.80
N VAL A 504 -14.02 1.40 6.44
CA VAL A 504 -13.68 0.10 5.82
C VAL A 504 -14.08 -1.10 6.69
N GLY A 505 -13.88 -1.01 8.01
CA GLY A 505 -14.23 -2.08 8.95
C GLY A 505 -15.73 -2.18 9.22
N ARG A 506 -16.34 -1.04 9.52
CA ARG A 506 -17.74 -0.83 9.91
C ARG A 506 -18.25 0.53 9.39
N PRO A 507 -18.49 0.65 8.08
CA PRO A 507 -19.23 1.78 7.53
C PRO A 507 -20.62 1.89 8.16
N ALA A 508 -21.06 3.13 8.41
CA ALA A 508 -22.37 3.39 8.98
C ALA A 508 -23.50 2.79 8.13
N ASN A 509 -24.55 2.29 8.81
CA ASN A 509 -25.73 1.69 8.19
C ASN A 509 -25.45 0.41 7.36
N GLN A 510 -24.37 -0.32 7.65
CA GLN A 510 -24.09 -1.63 7.05
C GLN A 510 -23.84 -2.69 8.14
N SER A 511 -24.47 -3.86 8.00
CA SER A 511 -24.15 -5.03 8.82
C SER A 511 -22.88 -5.73 8.33
N LEU A 512 -22.24 -6.55 9.18
CA LEU A 512 -21.05 -7.31 8.78
C LEU A 512 -21.28 -8.19 7.55
N THR A 513 -22.47 -8.77 7.40
CA THR A 513 -22.86 -9.56 6.21
C THR A 513 -22.89 -8.70 4.94
N GLN A 514 -23.38 -7.46 5.02
CA GLN A 514 -23.38 -6.52 3.89
C GLN A 514 -21.95 -6.09 3.55
N VAL A 515 -21.11 -5.82 4.56
CA VAL A 515 -19.68 -5.51 4.38
C VAL A 515 -18.96 -6.68 3.69
N GLN A 516 -19.17 -7.93 4.13
CA GLN A 516 -18.59 -9.12 3.50
C GLN A 516 -19.08 -9.34 2.06
N ALA A 517 -20.38 -9.15 1.80
CA ALA A 517 -20.94 -9.24 0.45
C ALA A 517 -20.34 -8.16 -0.48
N ALA A 518 -20.15 -6.94 0.03
CA ALA A 518 -19.55 -5.84 -0.70
C ALA A 518 -18.08 -6.10 -1.06
N TYR A 519 -17.28 -6.69 -0.15
CA TYR A 519 -15.93 -7.16 -0.50
C TYR A 519 -15.98 -8.26 -1.54
N THR A 520 -16.86 -9.25 -1.39
CA THR A 520 -16.96 -10.40 -2.31
C THR A 520 -17.31 -9.95 -3.74
N ALA A 521 -18.21 -8.96 -3.89
CA ALA A 521 -18.54 -8.38 -5.18
C ALA A 521 -17.38 -7.60 -5.84
N ARG A 522 -16.42 -7.11 -5.04
CA ARG A 522 -15.22 -6.40 -5.49
C ARG A 522 -13.94 -7.25 -5.37
N TYR A 523 -14.06 -8.55 -5.16
CA TYR A 523 -12.94 -9.48 -4.97
C TYR A 523 -11.94 -9.11 -3.85
N GLY A 524 -12.39 -8.37 -2.82
CA GLY A 524 -11.55 -7.88 -1.72
C GLY A 524 -11.06 -6.44 -1.86
N PHE A 525 -11.22 -5.80 -3.03
CA PHE A 525 -10.82 -4.40 -3.24
C PHE A 525 -11.72 -3.39 -2.46
N PRO A 526 -11.18 -2.21 -2.08
CA PRO A 526 -11.95 -1.12 -1.49
C PRO A 526 -13.09 -0.65 -2.41
N ALA A 527 -14.08 0.03 -1.84
CA ALA A 527 -15.11 0.68 -2.64
C ALA A 527 -14.56 1.91 -3.37
N ALA A 528 -15.16 2.27 -4.51
CA ALA A 528 -14.79 3.47 -5.26
C ALA A 528 -14.92 4.73 -4.37
N GLY A 529 -13.96 5.65 -4.49
CA GLY A 529 -13.89 6.88 -3.68
C GLY A 529 -13.16 6.72 -2.33
N VAL A 530 -13.21 5.56 -1.68
CA VAL A 530 -12.55 5.30 -0.39
C VAL A 530 -11.03 5.58 -0.40
N PRO A 531 -10.27 5.29 -1.48
CA PRO A 531 -8.85 5.65 -1.54
C PRO A 531 -8.62 7.18 -1.49
N ALA A 532 -9.45 7.96 -2.21
CA ALA A 532 -9.37 9.42 -2.20
C ALA A 532 -9.80 10.01 -0.84
N GLU A 533 -10.84 9.45 -0.23
CA GLU A 533 -11.29 9.80 1.13
C GLU A 533 -10.19 9.52 2.16
N LEU A 534 -9.45 8.41 2.02
CA LEU A 534 -8.35 8.07 2.92
C LEU A 534 -7.22 9.09 2.79
N VAL A 535 -6.82 9.46 1.57
CA VAL A 535 -5.78 10.48 1.34
C VAL A 535 -6.19 11.84 1.91
N GLN A 536 -7.46 12.23 1.78
CA GLN A 536 -7.96 13.44 2.42
C GLN A 536 -7.94 13.34 3.95
N THR A 537 -8.32 12.20 4.51
CA THR A 537 -8.27 11.91 5.94
C THR A 537 -6.83 11.96 6.48
N ILE A 538 -5.85 11.45 5.74
CA ILE A 538 -4.42 11.49 6.09
C ILE A 538 -3.91 12.94 6.18
N LYS A 539 -4.34 13.83 5.27
CA LYS A 539 -4.01 15.26 5.35
C LYS A 539 -4.57 15.88 6.63
N LEU A 540 -5.86 15.67 6.89
CA LEU A 540 -6.54 16.16 8.10
C LEU A 540 -5.86 15.66 9.39
N ILE A 541 -5.56 14.36 9.50
CA ILE A 541 -4.85 13.77 10.65
C ILE A 541 -3.49 14.43 10.91
N ASN A 542 -2.76 14.80 9.85
CA ASN A 542 -1.46 15.47 9.99
C ASN A 542 -1.58 16.93 10.48
N GLU A 543 -2.71 17.59 10.21
CA GLU A 543 -3.00 18.98 10.61
C GLU A 543 -3.50 19.10 12.06
N VAL A 544 -3.99 18.02 12.68
CA VAL A 544 -4.49 18.03 14.07
C VAL A 544 -3.38 18.38 15.07
N LYS A 545 -3.52 19.54 15.71
CA LYS A 545 -2.58 20.10 16.70
C LYS A 545 -3.18 20.34 18.10
N GLN A 546 -4.44 20.00 18.32
CA GLN A 546 -5.18 20.32 19.54
C GLN A 546 -6.27 19.29 19.88
N TRP A 547 -6.61 19.16 21.17
CA TRP A 547 -7.57 18.19 21.68
C TRP A 547 -8.96 18.24 21.01
N PRO A 548 -9.63 19.40 20.81
CA PRO A 548 -10.97 19.41 20.22
C PRO A 548 -10.99 18.76 18.83
N ALA A 549 -10.04 19.11 17.97
CA ALA A 549 -9.89 18.52 16.64
C ALA A 549 -9.59 17.01 16.70
N PHE A 550 -8.76 16.56 17.66
CA PHE A 550 -8.52 15.12 17.87
C PHE A 550 -9.81 14.37 18.26
N PHE A 551 -10.59 14.89 19.22
CA PHE A 551 -11.85 14.28 19.64
C PHE A 551 -12.86 14.20 18.47
N THR A 552 -13.00 15.28 17.69
CA THR A 552 -13.80 15.28 16.46
C THR A 552 -13.34 14.21 15.46
N MET A 553 -12.04 14.08 15.20
CA MET A 553 -11.50 13.09 14.25
C MET A 553 -11.79 11.65 14.70
N ILE A 554 -11.66 11.33 16.00
CA ILE A 554 -11.99 9.99 16.51
C ILE A 554 -13.50 9.77 16.72
N GLY A 555 -14.36 10.74 16.38
CA GLY A 555 -15.82 10.61 16.51
C GLY A 555 -16.36 10.67 17.95
N VAL A 556 -15.63 11.29 18.87
CA VAL A 556 -16.00 11.37 20.30
C VAL A 556 -16.34 12.82 20.66
N SER A 557 -17.28 13.01 21.59
CA SER A 557 -17.65 14.34 22.08
C SER A 557 -16.46 15.04 22.77
N VAL A 558 -16.28 16.33 22.49
CA VAL A 558 -15.19 17.12 23.08
C VAL A 558 -15.49 17.33 24.57
N PRO A 559 -14.63 16.85 25.49
CA PRO A 559 -14.85 17.02 26.93
C PRO A 559 -14.59 18.47 27.35
N LYS A 560 -15.27 18.89 28.42
CA LYS A 560 -14.99 20.18 29.10
C LYS A 560 -13.54 20.22 29.60
N LYS A 561 -12.90 21.39 29.54
CA LYS A 561 -11.47 21.57 29.88
C LYS A 561 -11.16 21.19 31.33
N GLU A 562 -12.10 21.45 32.25
CA GLU A 562 -12.01 21.14 33.67
C GLU A 562 -11.96 19.61 33.88
N SER A 563 -12.97 18.92 33.32
CA SER A 563 -13.10 17.47 33.38
C SER A 563 -11.91 16.76 32.72
N PHE A 564 -11.42 17.28 31.60
CA PHE A 564 -10.29 16.69 30.89
C PHE A 564 -8.93 17.00 31.55
N THR A 565 -8.75 18.17 32.16
CA THR A 565 -7.58 18.47 33.01
C THR A 565 -7.52 17.51 34.19
N ALA A 566 -8.65 17.29 34.88
CA ALA A 566 -8.75 16.30 35.95
C ALA A 566 -8.46 14.87 35.46
N PHE A 567 -8.99 14.48 34.28
CA PHE A 567 -8.71 13.20 33.64
C PHE A 567 -7.21 13.01 33.37
N LEU A 568 -6.52 14.00 32.80
CA LEU A 568 -5.07 13.92 32.53
C LEU A 568 -4.23 13.87 33.82
N ARG A 569 -4.61 14.60 34.89
CA ARG A 569 -3.98 14.44 36.22
C ARG A 569 -4.16 13.01 36.75
N GLN A 570 -5.36 12.43 36.57
CA GLN A 570 -5.62 11.05 36.98
C GLN A 570 -4.81 10.03 36.17
N MET A 571 -4.46 10.29 34.90
CA MET A 571 -3.61 9.37 34.11
C MET A 571 -2.20 9.25 34.70
N ILE A 572 -1.66 10.32 35.29
CA ILE A 572 -0.40 10.25 36.03
C ILE A 572 -0.55 9.30 37.23
N LYS A 573 -1.60 9.46 38.05
CA LYS A 573 -1.86 8.60 39.21
C LYS A 573 -2.07 7.13 38.82
N ASP A 574 -3.02 6.86 37.91
CA ASP A 574 -3.31 5.53 37.37
C ASP A 574 -2.04 4.85 36.82
N SER A 575 -1.10 5.61 36.25
CA SER A 575 0.14 5.09 35.67
C SER A 575 1.18 4.68 36.72
N ALA A 576 1.25 5.40 37.84
CA ALA A 576 2.09 5.04 38.98
C ALA A 576 1.53 3.80 39.70
N GLU A 577 0.22 3.79 39.96
CA GLU A 577 -0.50 2.66 40.58
C GLU A 577 -0.33 1.36 39.78
N LYS A 578 -0.44 1.43 38.45
CA LYS A 578 -0.23 0.31 37.52
C LYS A 578 1.25 -0.05 37.29
N LYS A 579 2.19 0.66 37.91
CA LYS A 579 3.65 0.50 37.72
C LYS A 579 4.08 0.60 36.25
N TYR A 580 3.44 1.48 35.48
CA TYR A 580 3.87 1.81 34.13
C TYR A 580 5.01 2.83 34.12
N HIS A 581 5.07 3.68 35.14
CA HIS A 581 6.21 4.56 35.43
C HIS A 581 6.48 4.57 36.95
N GLN A 582 7.65 5.08 37.33
CA GLN A 582 7.97 5.52 38.69
C GLN A 582 8.22 7.03 38.68
N CYS A 583 7.93 7.72 39.78
CA CYS A 583 8.26 9.13 39.92
C CYS A 583 9.47 9.29 40.85
N PRO A 584 10.67 9.65 40.33
CA PRO A 584 11.89 9.74 41.14
C PRO A 584 12.09 11.11 41.81
N TYR A 585 11.03 11.92 41.87
CA TYR A 585 10.97 13.28 42.40
C TYR A 585 9.70 13.46 43.25
N ASN A 586 9.78 14.28 44.31
CA ASN A 586 8.63 14.70 45.09
C ASN A 586 7.89 15.89 44.45
N GLN A 587 6.70 16.24 44.96
CA GLN A 587 5.89 17.32 44.37
C GLN A 587 6.52 18.72 44.46
N GLU A 588 7.41 18.98 45.43
CA GLU A 588 8.14 20.25 45.54
C GLU A 588 9.24 20.35 44.47
N GLU A 589 10.01 19.28 44.27
CA GLU A 589 10.98 19.17 43.16
C GLU A 589 10.27 19.32 41.80
N LEU A 590 9.11 18.67 41.63
CA LEU A 590 8.31 18.77 40.41
C LEU A 590 7.70 20.15 40.19
N LEU A 591 7.33 20.87 41.25
CA LEU A 591 6.93 22.27 41.18
C LEU A 591 8.09 23.14 40.68
N ARG A 592 9.29 23.00 41.25
CA ARG A 592 10.51 23.70 40.77
C ARG A 592 10.79 23.45 39.28
N ILE A 593 10.67 22.19 38.85
CA ILE A 593 10.80 21.78 37.44
C ILE A 593 9.71 22.46 36.57
N ARG A 594 8.49 22.56 37.08
CA ARG A 594 7.36 23.19 36.39
C ARG A 594 7.53 24.71 36.22
N ILE A 595 8.05 25.43 37.23
CA ILE A 595 8.29 26.89 37.12
C ILE A 595 9.21 27.22 35.93
N ASN A 596 10.25 26.41 35.72
CA ASN A 596 11.19 26.60 34.62
C ASN A 596 10.57 26.35 33.24
N ALA A 597 9.51 25.53 33.16
CA ALA A 597 8.84 25.17 31.91
C ALA A 597 7.63 26.06 31.59
N GLU A 598 6.89 26.52 32.60
CA GLU A 598 5.68 27.36 32.46
C GLU A 598 5.93 28.81 32.89
N ARG A 599 5.98 29.73 31.91
CA ARG A 599 6.03 31.17 32.19
C ARG A 599 4.69 31.64 32.79
N GLY A 600 4.70 32.00 34.07
CA GLY A 600 3.53 32.53 34.79
C GLY A 600 2.64 31.40 35.33
N LEU A 601 3.05 30.80 36.45
CA LEU A 601 2.24 29.84 37.18
C LEU A 601 0.93 30.49 37.71
N PRO A 602 -0.18 29.72 37.83
CA PRO A 602 -1.40 30.19 38.48
C PRO A 602 -1.16 30.66 39.92
N GLU A 603 -1.84 31.74 40.34
CA GLU A 603 -1.62 32.38 41.64
C GLU A 603 -1.79 31.43 42.84
N ILE A 604 -2.71 30.47 42.75
CA ILE A 604 -3.01 29.50 43.82
C ILE A 604 -1.79 28.63 44.18
N ASP A 605 -1.07 28.14 43.16
CA ASP A 605 0.15 27.34 43.40
C ASP A 605 1.34 28.24 43.81
N ALA A 606 1.27 29.55 43.53
CA ALA A 606 2.21 30.56 44.02
C ALA A 606 1.93 31.02 45.46
N GLU A 607 0.74 30.83 46.01
CA GLU A 607 0.45 31.07 47.44
C GLU A 607 0.96 29.94 48.33
N LEU A 608 0.87 28.68 47.88
CA LEU A 608 1.51 27.54 48.55
C LEU A 608 3.04 27.75 48.70
N MET A 609 3.66 28.40 47.72
CA MET A 609 5.07 28.81 47.78
C MET A 609 5.37 29.90 48.82
N LYS A 610 4.40 30.78 49.14
CA LYS A 610 4.57 31.80 50.21
C LYS A 610 4.47 31.19 51.60
N ALA A 611 3.64 30.15 51.78
CA ALA A 611 3.53 29.41 53.03
C ALA A 611 4.79 28.53 53.32
N GLY A 612 5.40 27.98 52.27
CA GLY A 612 6.61 27.16 52.36
C GLY A 612 7.92 27.94 52.26
N ARG A 613 8.32 28.61 53.36
CA ARG A 613 9.64 29.25 53.59
C ARG A 613 10.40 29.69 52.32
N ALA A 614 10.06 30.88 51.81
CA ALA A 614 10.76 31.51 50.70
C ALA A 614 12.20 31.93 51.06
N SER A 615 13.16 31.00 50.97
CA SER A 615 14.59 31.31 50.91
C SER A 615 15.36 30.31 50.02
N THR A 616 15.86 30.80 48.88
CA THR A 616 16.75 30.07 47.94
C THR A 616 16.16 28.83 47.25
N LEU A 617 15.12 29.03 46.44
CA LEU A 617 14.72 28.08 45.38
C LEU A 617 15.68 28.19 44.18
N GLN A 618 16.88 27.61 44.29
CA GLN A 618 17.76 27.43 43.14
C GLN A 618 17.13 26.46 42.12
N ALA A 619 17.29 26.77 40.82
CA ALA A 619 16.83 25.92 39.73
C ALA A 619 17.57 24.57 39.76
N LEU A 620 16.83 23.46 39.74
CA LEU A 620 17.42 22.12 39.60
C LEU A 620 17.97 21.96 38.17
N PRO A 621 19.29 21.73 37.99
CA PRO A 621 19.86 21.52 36.66
C PRO A 621 19.57 20.09 36.17
N VAL A 622 19.31 19.98 34.86
CA VAL A 622 19.29 18.77 34.01
C VAL A 622 18.78 17.48 34.68
N LEU A 623 17.54 17.10 34.35
CA LEU A 623 16.89 15.92 34.90
C LEU A 623 17.46 14.63 34.27
N THR A 624 18.21 13.87 35.09
CA THR A 624 18.89 12.63 34.68
C THR A 624 18.20 11.35 35.17
N LYS A 625 17.29 11.43 36.15
CA LYS A 625 16.62 10.25 36.72
C LYS A 625 15.51 9.77 35.78
N SER A 626 15.54 8.47 35.46
CA SER A 626 14.53 7.85 34.59
C SER A 626 13.20 7.59 35.32
N PHE A 627 12.11 7.78 34.59
CA PHE A 627 10.75 7.46 35.01
C PHE A 627 10.35 6.01 34.64
N PHE A 628 11.20 5.26 33.92
CA PHE A 628 11.00 3.83 33.73
C PHE A 628 11.16 3.09 35.07
N VAL A 629 10.25 2.15 35.33
CA VAL A 629 10.41 1.20 36.45
C VAL A 629 11.61 0.29 36.12
N PRO A 630 12.61 0.16 37.02
CA PRO A 630 13.73 -0.74 36.84
C PRO A 630 13.25 -2.17 36.58
N LYS A 631 13.94 -2.89 35.68
CA LYS A 631 13.75 -4.32 35.57
C LYS A 631 14.40 -4.98 36.79
N SER A 632 13.57 -5.63 37.60
CA SER A 632 13.97 -6.56 38.67
C SER A 632 14.72 -7.75 38.08
#